data_AF-A0A2G6EXT7-F1
#
_entry.id   AF-A0A2G6EXT7-F1
#
_cell.length_a   1.000
_cell.length_b   1.000
_cell.length_c   1.000
_cell.angle_alpha   90.00
_cell.angle_beta   90.00
_cell.angle_gamma   90.00
#
_symmetry.space_group_name_H-M   'P 1'
#
loop_
_entity.id
_entity.type
_entity.pdbx_description
1 polymer ?
#
loop_
_entity_poly.entity_id
_entity_poly.type
_entity_poly.pdbx_seq_one_letter_code
_entity_poly.pdbx_strand_id
1 'polypeptide(L)'
;MKRQRQVLLFLLATVGLSSCTNVYTITDRIALYPDNAAAQKWGMLNFFTQYQSDQSPGKLSVPLPDGKILSGQLTYVQNTGRTTSDDSFWDNVYFGVGVGGHHHGGFGGITVGPRHSTYQSDKATVSINAFDDKFSLNCQGEFNQRQNNGTVNCHLTNGMQYRGTIQRTTAK
;
A
#
# COMPACT_ATOMS: atom_id res chain seq x y z
N MET A 1 -33.53 51.80 10.00
CA MET A 1 -32.89 50.48 10.25
C MET A 1 -31.73 50.29 9.26
N LYS A 2 -30.57 49.81 9.76
CA LYS A 2 -29.35 49.29 9.07
C LYS A 2 -28.54 50.30 8.22
N ARG A 3 -27.46 50.92 8.73
CA ARG A 3 -26.07 50.46 9.04
C ARG A 3 -25.20 50.09 7.80
N GLN A 4 -24.24 50.99 7.53
CA GLN A 4 -22.83 50.81 7.13
C GLN A 4 -22.38 49.48 6.50
N ARG A 5 -21.55 49.57 5.44
CA ARG A 5 -20.13 49.15 5.47
C ARG A 5 -19.38 49.52 4.17
N GLN A 6 -18.47 50.48 4.30
CA GLN A 6 -17.18 50.44 3.59
C GLN A 6 -16.23 49.46 4.32
N VAL A 7 -15.12 49.12 3.66
CA VAL A 7 -13.82 48.57 4.13
C VAL A 7 -13.48 47.33 3.30
N LEU A 8 -12.69 47.48 2.22
CA LEU A 8 -11.21 47.49 2.13
C LEU A 8 -10.59 46.08 2.12
N LEU A 9 -9.83 45.85 1.03
CA LEU A 9 -8.78 44.86 0.74
C LEU A 9 -8.35 43.89 1.87
N PHE A 10 -8.02 42.66 1.49
CA PHE A 10 -6.63 42.18 1.60
C PHE A 10 -6.35 41.01 0.64
N LEU A 11 -5.27 41.19 -0.14
CA LEU A 11 -4.59 40.18 -0.95
C LEU A 11 -4.34 38.91 -0.12
N LEU A 12 -4.87 37.77 -0.59
CA LEU A 12 -4.37 36.46 -0.20
C LEU A 12 -3.15 36.14 -1.06
N ALA A 13 -1.97 36.46 -0.53
CA ALA A 13 -0.74 35.82 -0.96
C ALA A 13 -0.82 34.34 -0.54
N THR A 14 -1.21 33.47 -1.48
CA THR A 14 -1.02 32.03 -1.32
C THR A 14 0.48 31.78 -1.38
N VAL A 15 1.07 31.67 -0.20
CA VAL A 15 2.41 31.08 -0.03
C VAL A 15 2.29 29.66 -0.54
N GLY A 16 2.74 29.43 -1.78
CA GLY A 16 3.02 28.10 -2.30
C GLY A 16 4.14 27.53 -1.44
N LEU A 17 3.76 26.82 -0.38
CA LEU A 17 4.62 25.88 0.30
C LEU A 17 4.94 24.83 -0.76
N SER A 18 6.05 25.04 -1.47
CA SER A 18 6.79 24.01 -2.17
C SER A 18 7.30 23.05 -1.09
N SER A 19 6.39 22.22 -0.59
CA SER A 19 6.77 21.01 0.11
C SER A 19 7.54 20.20 -0.91
N CYS A 20 8.87 20.18 -0.77
CA CYS A 20 9.73 19.19 -1.38
C CYS A 20 9.36 17.83 -0.79
N THR A 21 8.19 17.30 -1.15
CA THR A 21 7.89 15.89 -0.98
C THR A 21 8.84 15.16 -1.92
N ASN A 22 9.66 14.27 -1.36
CA ASN A 22 10.50 13.37 -2.15
C ASN A 22 9.58 12.36 -2.86
N VAL A 23 8.88 12.82 -3.88
CA VAL A 23 8.04 12.01 -4.75
C VAL A 23 8.98 11.25 -5.68
N TYR A 24 8.85 9.93 -5.70
CA TYR A 24 9.63 9.06 -6.57
C TYR A 24 8.72 8.28 -7.51
N THR A 25 9.23 7.93 -8.68
CA THR A 25 8.51 7.15 -9.67
C THR A 25 8.59 5.67 -9.29
N ILE A 26 7.42 5.04 -9.16
CA ILE A 26 7.27 3.60 -8.95
C ILE A 26 6.98 2.96 -10.30
N THR A 27 7.71 1.91 -10.65
CA THR A 27 7.44 1.05 -11.81
C THR A 27 7.16 -0.36 -11.33
N ASP A 28 5.94 -0.84 -11.55
CA ASP A 28 5.55 -2.24 -11.33
C ASP A 28 5.56 -2.97 -12.67
N ARG A 29 6.44 -3.98 -12.80
CA ARG A 29 6.54 -4.86 -13.97
C ARG A 29 5.83 -6.17 -13.67
N ILE A 30 5.00 -6.62 -14.59
CA ILE A 30 4.19 -7.82 -14.46
C ILE A 30 4.49 -8.74 -15.64
N ALA A 31 4.84 -9.99 -15.33
CA ALA A 31 5.08 -11.04 -16.30
C ALA A 31 4.14 -12.20 -15.99
N LEU A 32 3.25 -12.53 -16.94
CA LEU A 32 2.26 -13.59 -16.84
C LEU A 32 2.62 -14.71 -17.83
N TYR A 33 2.77 -15.91 -17.30
CA TYR A 33 3.08 -17.12 -18.04
C TYR A 33 1.82 -17.98 -18.17
N PRO A 34 1.61 -18.63 -19.32
CA PRO A 34 0.51 -19.56 -19.50
C PRO A 34 0.51 -20.71 -18.47
N ASP A 35 -0.63 -20.95 -17.84
CA ASP A 35 -0.81 -22.03 -16.85
C ASP A 35 -1.70 -23.16 -17.39
N ASN A 36 -2.38 -22.95 -18.52
CA ASN A 36 -3.18 -23.98 -19.20
C ASN A 36 -2.96 -24.01 -20.72
N ALA A 37 -3.39 -25.10 -21.36
CA ALA A 37 -3.22 -25.32 -22.79
C ALA A 37 -3.86 -24.22 -23.67
N ALA A 38 -4.95 -23.60 -23.20
CA ALA A 38 -5.58 -22.48 -23.89
C ALA A 38 -4.67 -21.24 -23.87
N ALA A 39 -4.11 -20.89 -22.71
CA ALA A 39 -3.16 -19.79 -22.58
C ALA A 39 -1.84 -20.05 -23.33
N GLN A 40 -1.38 -21.31 -23.39
CA GLN A 40 -0.13 -21.66 -24.06
C GLN A 40 -0.16 -21.30 -25.55
N LYS A 41 -1.33 -21.41 -26.19
CA LYS A 41 -1.53 -21.01 -27.58
C LYS A 41 -1.48 -19.50 -27.79
N TRP A 42 -1.76 -18.72 -26.74
CA TRP A 42 -1.72 -17.25 -26.81
C TRP A 42 -0.35 -16.70 -26.45
N GLY A 43 0.38 -17.38 -25.58
CA GLY A 43 1.73 -16.98 -25.18
C GLY A 43 1.73 -16.10 -23.93
N MET A 44 2.88 -15.52 -23.62
CA MET A 44 3.08 -14.73 -22.40
C MET A 44 2.49 -13.33 -22.51
N LEU A 45 2.07 -12.76 -21.37
CA LEU A 45 1.67 -11.36 -21.27
C LEU A 45 2.67 -10.62 -20.40
N ASN A 46 3.29 -9.56 -20.93
CA ASN A 46 4.22 -8.72 -20.21
C ASN A 46 3.77 -7.26 -20.30
N PHE A 47 3.67 -6.60 -19.16
CA PHE A 47 3.25 -5.21 -19.08
C PHE A 47 3.81 -4.55 -17.84
N PHE A 48 3.66 -3.23 -17.77
CA PHE A 48 4.08 -2.46 -16.62
C PHE A 48 3.12 -1.31 -16.36
N THR A 49 3.16 -0.79 -15.14
CA THR A 49 2.52 0.48 -14.80
C THR A 49 3.54 1.37 -14.08
N GLN A 50 3.44 2.67 -14.35
CA GLN A 50 4.28 3.69 -13.74
C GLN A 50 3.41 4.76 -13.11
N TYR A 51 3.74 5.13 -11.89
CA TYR A 51 3.00 6.11 -11.12
C TYR A 51 3.89 6.75 -10.06
N GLN A 52 3.50 7.91 -9.55
CA GLN A 52 4.24 8.60 -8.51
C GLN A 52 3.94 8.01 -7.13
N SER A 53 4.90 8.04 -6.21
CA SER A 53 4.78 7.42 -4.88
C SER A 53 3.67 8.00 -4.00
N ASP A 54 3.23 9.22 -4.30
CA ASP A 54 2.10 9.90 -3.66
C ASP A 54 0.75 9.62 -4.37
N GLN A 55 0.77 8.83 -5.43
CA GLN A 55 -0.41 8.41 -6.19
C GLN A 55 -0.65 6.91 -6.05
N SER A 56 -1.91 6.51 -6.12
CA SER A 56 -2.25 5.10 -6.32
C SER A 56 -1.82 4.66 -7.72
N PRO A 57 -1.47 3.37 -7.93
CA PRO A 57 -1.22 2.85 -9.26
C PRO A 57 -2.39 3.21 -10.18
N GLY A 58 -2.09 3.97 -11.23
CA GLY A 58 -3.08 4.48 -12.16
C GLY A 58 -3.61 3.41 -13.12
N LYS A 59 -4.16 3.90 -14.24
CA LYS A 59 -4.64 3.06 -15.34
C LYS A 59 -3.55 2.09 -15.80
N LEU A 60 -3.87 0.80 -15.81
CA LEU A 60 -3.06 -0.26 -16.35
C LEU A 60 -3.45 -0.52 -17.81
N SER A 61 -2.46 -0.75 -18.67
CA SER A 61 -2.69 -1.22 -20.04
C SER A 61 -2.04 -2.59 -20.20
N VAL A 62 -2.82 -3.60 -20.55
CA VAL A 62 -2.34 -4.97 -20.78
C VAL A 62 -2.45 -5.26 -22.28
N PRO A 63 -1.33 -5.25 -23.02
CA PRO A 63 -1.32 -5.65 -24.41
C PRO A 63 -1.56 -7.16 -24.50
N LEU A 64 -2.49 -7.54 -25.36
CA LEU A 64 -2.79 -8.93 -25.70
C LEU A 64 -2.02 -9.33 -26.97
N PRO A 65 -1.74 -10.63 -27.17
CA PRO A 65 -1.01 -11.12 -28.34
C PRO A 65 -1.72 -10.87 -29.67
N ASP A 66 -3.05 -10.68 -29.64
CA ASP A 66 -3.86 -10.32 -30.81
C ASP A 66 -3.82 -8.81 -31.15
N GLY A 67 -3.00 -8.03 -30.43
CA GLY A 67 -2.82 -6.59 -30.64
C GLY A 67 -3.84 -5.72 -29.89
N LYS A 68 -4.79 -6.30 -29.16
CA LYS A 68 -5.73 -5.53 -28.33
C LYS A 68 -5.09 -5.09 -27.03
N ILE A 69 -5.73 -4.12 -26.37
CA ILE A 69 -5.27 -3.60 -25.08
C ILE A 69 -6.43 -3.68 -24.10
N LEU A 70 -6.22 -4.39 -22.98
CA LEU A 70 -7.13 -4.32 -21.84
C LEU A 70 -6.75 -3.12 -20.99
N SER A 71 -7.73 -2.30 -20.65
CA SER A 71 -7.54 -1.18 -19.74
C SER A 71 -8.03 -1.56 -18.36
N GLY A 72 -7.30 -1.19 -17.31
CA GLY A 72 -7.59 -1.67 -15.97
C GLY A 72 -6.95 -0.87 -14.86
N GLN A 73 -6.91 -1.51 -13.69
CA GLN A 73 -6.28 -0.97 -12.50
C GLN A 73 -5.52 -2.06 -11.74
N LEU A 74 -4.44 -1.64 -11.11
CA LEU A 74 -3.64 -2.43 -10.18
C LEU A 74 -3.88 -1.90 -8.77
N THR A 75 -4.28 -2.77 -7.85
CA THR A 75 -4.60 -2.40 -6.48
C THR A 75 -3.77 -3.21 -5.50
N TYR A 76 -3.28 -2.55 -4.46
CA TYR A 76 -2.61 -3.19 -3.32
C TYR A 76 -3.45 -2.98 -2.06
N VAL A 77 -3.80 -4.07 -1.40
CA VAL A 77 -4.47 -4.06 -0.10
C VAL A 77 -3.46 -4.52 0.94
N GLN A 78 -3.09 -3.61 1.85
CA GLN A 78 -2.14 -3.94 2.91
C GLN A 78 -2.82 -4.82 3.96
N ASN A 79 -2.16 -5.90 4.37
CA ASN A 79 -2.57 -6.64 5.55
C ASN A 79 -2.04 -5.91 6.79
N THR A 80 -2.78 -4.92 7.27
CA THR A 80 -2.46 -4.27 8.55
C THR A 80 -3.21 -4.96 9.68
N GLY A 81 -2.48 -5.30 10.75
CA GLY A 81 -3.07 -5.83 11.99
C GLY A 81 -2.76 -4.91 13.16
N ARG A 82 -3.67 -4.82 14.13
CA ARG A 82 -3.42 -4.15 15.41
C ARG A 82 -3.09 -5.22 16.43
N THR A 83 -1.89 -5.18 17.00
CA THR A 83 -1.54 -5.99 18.16
C THR A 83 -1.77 -5.14 19.41
N THR A 84 -2.73 -5.51 20.23
CA THR A 84 -2.80 -5.11 21.64
C THR A 84 -1.90 -6.05 22.42
N SER A 85 -0.74 -5.57 22.85
CA SER A 85 0.02 -6.24 23.90
C SER A 85 -0.64 -5.85 25.22
N ASP A 86 -1.52 -6.73 25.73
CA ASP A 86 -1.93 -6.66 27.13
C ASP A 86 -0.74 -7.19 27.94
N ASP A 87 0.26 -6.32 28.13
CA ASP A 87 1.36 -6.55 29.04
C ASP A 87 0.73 -6.70 30.44
N SER A 88 0.49 -7.94 30.82
CA SER A 88 -0.03 -8.30 32.13
C SER A 88 1.02 -7.84 33.14
N PHE A 89 0.71 -6.71 33.78
CA PHE A 89 1.46 -6.01 34.82
C PHE A 89 2.15 -6.94 35.83
N TRP A 90 1.59 -8.12 36.07
CA TRP A 90 2.07 -9.12 37.02
C TRP A 90 3.40 -9.79 36.67
N ASP A 91 3.82 -9.85 35.39
CA ASP A 91 5.06 -10.54 34.99
C ASP A 91 6.34 -9.70 35.18
N ASN A 92 6.22 -8.39 35.46
CA ASN A 92 7.36 -7.48 35.59
C ASN A 92 7.53 -6.82 36.98
N VAL A 93 6.78 -7.27 38.01
CA VAL A 93 6.98 -6.74 39.37
C VAL A 93 8.11 -7.50 40.06
N TYR A 94 9.33 -6.97 39.93
CA TYR A 94 10.43 -7.29 40.85
C TYR A 94 10.23 -6.50 42.16
N PHE A 95 9.84 -7.17 43.24
CA PHE A 95 9.87 -6.59 44.58
C PHE A 95 11.32 -6.55 45.10
N GLY A 96 12.02 -5.46 44.81
CA GLY A 96 13.28 -5.14 45.50
C GLY A 96 12.99 -4.49 46.85
N VAL A 97 12.94 -5.26 47.94
CA VAL A 97 12.93 -4.70 49.30
C VAL A 97 14.36 -4.28 49.65
N GLY A 98 14.67 -3.00 49.43
CA GLY A 98 15.87 -2.34 49.93
C GLY A 98 15.47 -1.13 50.77
N VAL A 99 15.39 -1.28 52.09
CA VAL A 99 15.29 -0.16 53.04
C VAL A 99 16.68 0.27 53.46
N GLY A 100 17.06 1.47 53.02
CA GLY A 100 18.17 2.26 53.55
C GLY A 100 17.92 3.74 53.27
N GLY A 101 17.48 4.48 54.29
CA GLY A 101 17.74 5.92 54.46
C GLY A 101 16.90 6.94 53.68
N HIS A 102 15.88 7.48 54.36
CA HIS A 102 15.56 8.91 54.53
C HIS A 102 15.80 9.96 53.40
N HIS A 103 14.71 10.73 53.17
CA HIS A 103 14.61 12.11 52.68
C HIS A 103 14.37 12.38 51.17
N HIS A 104 13.32 13.19 50.95
CA HIS A 104 12.97 14.02 49.78
C HIS A 104 12.23 13.40 48.58
N GLY A 105 10.91 13.55 48.62
CA GLY A 105 10.14 14.25 47.57
C GLY A 105 10.11 13.66 46.16
N GLY A 106 8.97 13.07 45.80
CA GLY A 106 8.60 12.85 44.40
C GLY A 106 7.55 11.76 44.25
N PHE A 107 6.28 12.15 44.12
CA PHE A 107 5.23 11.26 43.61
C PHE A 107 5.56 10.91 42.13
N GLY A 108 6.26 9.81 41.90
CA GLY A 108 6.44 9.21 40.58
C GLY A 108 5.25 8.31 40.27
N GLY A 109 4.17 8.88 39.74
CA GLY A 109 3.05 8.10 39.21
C GLY A 109 3.50 7.30 37.99
N ILE A 110 3.57 5.97 38.11
CA ILE A 110 3.75 5.08 36.96
C ILE A 110 2.42 5.02 36.22
N THR A 111 2.33 5.67 35.05
CA THR A 111 1.23 5.44 34.11
C THR A 111 1.66 4.33 33.14
N VAL A 112 1.32 3.08 33.46
CA VAL A 112 1.43 1.96 32.50
C VAL A 112 0.11 1.87 31.73
N GLY A 113 0.07 2.52 30.57
CA GLY A 113 -1.00 2.33 29.59
C GLY A 113 -0.66 1.19 28.62
N PRO A 114 -1.66 0.47 28.09
CA PRO A 114 -1.43 -0.58 27.09
C PRO A 114 -0.67 -0.02 25.88
N ARG A 115 0.41 -0.69 25.48
CA ARG A 115 1.17 -0.32 24.28
C ARG A 115 0.39 -0.79 23.06
N HIS A 116 -0.28 0.14 22.39
CA HIS A 116 -0.82 -0.11 21.06
C HIS A 116 0.32 -0.10 20.03
N SER A 117 0.74 -1.27 19.58
CA SER A 117 1.62 -1.39 18.43
C SER A 117 0.79 -1.72 17.19
N THR A 118 0.95 -0.91 16.14
CA THR A 118 0.34 -1.19 14.83
C THR A 118 1.39 -1.89 14.01
N TYR A 119 1.16 -3.15 13.63
CA TYR A 119 2.09 -3.87 12.76
C TYR A 119 1.61 -3.74 11.31
N GLN A 120 2.49 -3.20 10.46
CA GLN A 120 2.31 -3.28 9.01
C GLN A 120 2.93 -4.58 8.54
N SER A 121 2.13 -5.47 7.96
CA SER A 121 2.68 -6.69 7.36
C SER A 121 3.48 -6.35 6.11
N ASP A 122 4.65 -7.00 5.98
CA ASP A 122 5.43 -7.01 4.74
C ASP A 122 4.62 -7.59 3.56
N LYS A 123 3.49 -8.26 3.81
CA LYS A 123 2.61 -8.82 2.79
C LYS A 123 1.44 -7.90 2.48
N ALA A 124 1.21 -7.67 1.19
CA ALA A 124 0.02 -7.04 0.65
C ALA A 124 -0.68 -8.00 -0.33
N THR A 125 -2.00 -7.99 -0.34
CA THR A 125 -2.78 -8.62 -1.41
C THR A 125 -2.75 -7.72 -2.63
N VAL A 126 -2.44 -8.29 -3.79
CA VAL A 126 -2.43 -7.55 -5.06
C VAL A 126 -3.57 -8.04 -5.94
N SER A 127 -4.26 -7.11 -6.59
CA SER A 127 -5.31 -7.42 -7.56
C SER A 127 -5.11 -6.61 -8.83
N ILE A 128 -5.24 -7.27 -9.98
CA ILE A 128 -5.23 -6.62 -11.30
C ILE A 128 -6.56 -6.93 -11.95
N ASN A 129 -7.32 -5.90 -12.29
CA ASN A 129 -8.55 -6.07 -13.05
C ASN A 129 -8.45 -5.19 -14.29
N ALA A 130 -8.44 -5.81 -15.46
CA ALA A 130 -8.39 -5.13 -16.74
C ALA A 130 -9.44 -5.71 -17.68
N PHE A 131 -10.03 -4.86 -18.51
CA PHE A 131 -11.13 -5.24 -19.39
C PHE A 131 -11.11 -4.48 -20.72
N ASP A 132 -11.79 -5.07 -21.67
CA ASP A 132 -12.19 -4.56 -22.97
C ASP A 132 -13.59 -5.13 -23.26
N ASP A 133 -14.22 -4.76 -24.36
CA ASP A 133 -15.57 -5.18 -24.76
C ASP A 133 -15.75 -6.71 -24.83
N LYS A 134 -14.67 -7.46 -25.04
CA LYS A 134 -14.71 -8.92 -25.23
C LYS A 134 -13.96 -9.72 -24.17
N PHE A 135 -13.05 -9.11 -23.43
CA PHE A 135 -12.14 -9.81 -22.55
C PHE A 135 -12.05 -9.10 -21.20
N SER A 136 -11.98 -9.89 -20.12
CA SER A 136 -11.60 -9.39 -18.80
C SER A 136 -10.52 -10.29 -18.23
N LEU A 137 -9.45 -9.65 -17.75
CA LEU A 137 -8.34 -10.23 -17.01
C LEU A 137 -8.51 -9.88 -15.54
N ASN A 138 -8.64 -10.90 -14.70
CA ASN A 138 -8.74 -10.76 -13.26
C ASN A 138 -7.60 -11.53 -12.61
N CYS A 139 -6.71 -10.83 -11.93
CA CYS A 139 -5.59 -11.41 -11.19
C CYS A 139 -5.73 -11.17 -9.69
N GLN A 140 -5.27 -12.16 -8.92
CA GLN A 140 -5.10 -12.06 -7.48
C GLN A 140 -3.81 -12.73 -7.04
N GLY A 141 -3.17 -12.19 -6.00
CA GLY A 141 -2.01 -12.81 -5.40
C GLY A 141 -1.42 -12.03 -4.23
N GLU A 142 -0.18 -12.33 -3.88
CA GLU A 142 0.55 -11.73 -2.77
C GLU A 142 1.75 -10.93 -3.26
N PHE A 143 1.99 -9.79 -2.63
CA PHE A 143 3.14 -8.93 -2.84
C PHE A 143 3.91 -8.74 -1.53
N ASN A 144 5.22 -8.97 -1.57
CA ASN A 144 6.14 -8.75 -0.48
C ASN A 144 6.82 -7.37 -0.66
N GLN A 145 6.46 -6.44 0.21
CA GLN A 145 6.98 -5.07 0.18
C GLN A 145 8.48 -5.00 0.47
N ARG A 146 8.99 -5.87 1.35
CA ARG A 146 10.42 -5.91 1.70
C ARG A 146 11.29 -6.42 0.55
N GLN A 147 10.75 -7.35 -0.24
CA GLN A 147 11.44 -7.92 -1.40
C GLN A 147 11.11 -7.22 -2.71
N ASN A 148 10.18 -6.26 -2.70
CA ASN A 148 9.65 -5.58 -3.89
C ASN A 148 9.20 -6.56 -4.99
N ASN A 149 8.68 -7.72 -4.61
CA ASN A 149 8.24 -8.74 -5.55
C ASN A 149 6.99 -9.47 -5.06
N GLY A 150 6.29 -10.13 -5.97
CA GLY A 150 5.07 -10.85 -5.66
C GLY A 150 4.72 -11.88 -6.72
N THR A 151 3.71 -12.69 -6.42
CA THR A 151 3.15 -13.67 -7.35
C THR A 151 1.68 -13.37 -7.58
N VAL A 152 1.19 -13.66 -8.79
CA VAL A 152 -0.21 -13.46 -9.16
C VAL A 152 -0.71 -14.62 -10.01
N ASN A 153 -1.97 -14.98 -9.81
CA ASN A 153 -2.71 -15.90 -10.66
C ASN A 153 -3.81 -15.12 -11.35
N CYS A 154 -3.92 -15.24 -12.67
CA CYS A 154 -4.86 -14.49 -13.47
C CYS A 154 -5.76 -15.41 -14.28
N HIS A 155 -7.02 -15.01 -14.40
CA HIS A 155 -8.02 -15.67 -15.21
C HIS A 155 -8.52 -14.69 -16.26
N LEU A 156 -8.57 -15.16 -17.51
CA LEU A 156 -9.21 -14.45 -18.59
C LEU A 156 -10.61 -15.03 -18.85
N THR A 157 -11.56 -14.20 -19.26
CA THR A 157 -12.97 -14.60 -19.48
C THR A 157 -13.19 -15.71 -20.51
N ASN A 158 -12.22 -15.98 -21.39
CA ASN A 158 -12.27 -17.07 -22.37
C ASN A 158 -11.67 -18.39 -21.83
N GLY A 159 -11.48 -18.52 -20.52
CA GLY A 159 -11.00 -19.73 -19.86
C GLY A 159 -9.48 -19.90 -19.84
N MET A 160 -8.72 -18.90 -20.26
CA MET A 160 -7.27 -18.92 -20.16
C MET A 160 -6.79 -18.58 -18.75
N GLN A 161 -5.80 -19.33 -18.29
CA GLN A 161 -5.22 -19.18 -16.96
C GLN A 161 -3.75 -18.81 -17.10
N TYR A 162 -3.33 -17.85 -16.30
CA TYR A 162 -1.96 -17.38 -16.25
C TYR A 162 -1.46 -17.38 -14.81
N ARG A 163 -0.17 -17.65 -14.67
CA ARG A 163 0.56 -17.49 -13.42
C ARG A 163 1.75 -16.58 -13.66
N GLY A 164 2.00 -15.67 -12.75
CA GLY A 164 2.97 -14.63 -12.98
C GLY A 164 3.60 -14.05 -11.74
N THR A 165 4.48 -13.09 -12.00
CA THR A 165 5.20 -12.35 -10.97
C THR A 165 5.04 -10.85 -11.18
N ILE A 166 5.05 -10.11 -10.07
CA ILE A 166 5.09 -8.66 -10.06
C ILE A 166 6.41 -8.24 -9.44
N GLN A 167 7.10 -7.27 -10.02
CA GLN A 167 8.35 -6.71 -9.51
C GLN A 167 8.26 -5.19 -9.48
N ARG A 168 8.55 -4.60 -8.32
CA ARG A 168 8.54 -3.16 -8.11
C ARG A 168 9.95 -2.60 -8.18
N THR A 169 10.11 -1.50 -8.89
CA THR A 169 11.33 -0.69 -8.88
C THR A 169 10.97 0.76 -8.59
N THR A 170 11.81 1.44 -7.83
CA THR A 170 11.63 2.85 -7.47
C THR A 170 12.79 3.66 -8.05
N ALA A 171 12.48 4.80 -8.64
CA ALA A 171 13.44 5.73 -9.21
C ALA A 171 13.15 7.14 -8.67
N LYS A 172 14.18 7.81 -8.17
CA LYS A 172 14.11 9.22 -7.76
C LYS A 172 14.34 10.13 -8.96
#